data_AF-A0A537BYN6-F1
#
_entry.id   AF-A0A537BYN6-F1
#
_cell.length_a   1.000
_cell.length_b   1.000
_cell.length_c   1.000
_cell.angle_alpha   90.00
_cell.angle_beta   90.00
_cell.angle_gamma   90.00
#
_symmetry.space_group_name_H-M   'P 1'
#
loop_
_entity.id
_entity.type
_entity.pdbx_description
1 polymer ?
#
loop_
_entity_poly.entity_id
_entity_poly.type
_entity_poly.pdbx_seq_one_letter_code
_entity_poly.pdbx_strand_id
1 'polypeptide(L)'
;MRAGGSSGAARPARSGRSRKPRLALHLQVVSRAAPAPAFVQVRRWARTALKGPAEITVRLVGAAEARILNRRYRGRDYAANVLSFPYARRRGLLQGDIVLCAPVIAREALVQGKTVEAHLAHLTVHALLHLQGYDHLRQRDAARMEALEKKLLAKLGYPDPYDASG
;
A
#
# COMPACT_ATOMS: atom_id res chain seq x y z
N MET A 1 -18.19 -67.90 8.44
CA MET A 1 -18.84 -66.61 8.68
C MET A 1 -17.80 -65.50 8.63
N ARG A 2 -17.98 -64.59 7.67
CA ARG A 2 -17.50 -63.19 7.54
C ARG A 2 -16.06 -62.82 7.89
N ALA A 3 -15.29 -62.57 6.82
CA ALA A 3 -14.16 -61.65 6.80
C ALA A 3 -14.63 -60.21 7.10
N GLY A 4 -13.83 -59.45 7.86
CA GLY A 4 -14.07 -58.04 8.15
C GLY A 4 -12.80 -57.37 8.66
N GLY A 5 -12.29 -56.39 7.90
CA GLY A 5 -11.12 -55.61 8.27
C GLY A 5 -10.71 -54.67 7.14
N SER A 6 -11.57 -53.72 6.79
CA SER A 6 -11.28 -52.70 5.79
C SER A 6 -10.15 -51.79 6.28
N SER A 7 -8.99 -51.88 5.62
CA SER A 7 -7.89 -50.93 5.77
C SER A 7 -8.36 -49.55 5.29
N GLY A 8 -8.41 -48.59 6.21
CA GLY A 8 -8.79 -47.21 5.94
C GLY A 8 -7.77 -46.52 5.04
N ALA A 9 -8.18 -46.19 3.81
CA ALA A 9 -7.39 -45.34 2.93
C ALA A 9 -7.18 -43.96 3.56
N ALA A 10 -5.92 -43.61 3.81
CA ALA A 10 -5.53 -42.29 4.28
C ALA A 10 -5.97 -41.21 3.27
N ARG A 11 -6.74 -40.23 3.73
CA ARG A 11 -7.13 -39.06 2.93
C ARG A 11 -5.89 -38.19 2.67
N PRO A 12 -5.62 -37.78 1.43
CA PRO A 12 -4.49 -36.88 1.17
C PRO A 12 -4.77 -35.52 1.80
N ALA A 13 -3.75 -34.98 2.49
CA ALA A 13 -3.76 -33.64 3.03
C ALA A 13 -3.98 -32.62 1.89
N ARG A 14 -5.03 -31.81 2.01
CA ARG A 14 -5.31 -30.74 1.05
C ARG A 14 -4.17 -29.71 1.12
N SER A 15 -3.38 -29.63 0.06
CA SER A 15 -2.38 -28.58 -0.11
C SER A 15 -3.06 -27.22 -0.07
N GLY A 16 -2.69 -26.41 0.93
CA GLY A 16 -3.21 -25.07 1.10
C GLY A 16 -2.75 -24.18 -0.05
N ARG A 17 -3.55 -24.08 -1.12
CA ARG A 17 -3.40 -22.99 -2.10
C ARG A 17 -3.46 -21.68 -1.32
N SER A 18 -2.35 -20.94 -1.27
CA SER A 18 -2.31 -19.59 -0.73
C SER A 18 -3.40 -18.76 -1.41
N ARG A 19 -4.52 -18.54 -0.72
CA ARG A 19 -5.62 -17.72 -1.23
C ARG A 19 -5.10 -16.29 -1.24
N LYS A 20 -5.00 -15.70 -2.44
CA LYS A 20 -4.67 -14.27 -2.59
C LYS A 20 -5.50 -13.47 -1.59
N PRO A 21 -4.92 -12.50 -0.88
CA PRO A 21 -5.65 -11.75 0.12
C PRO A 21 -6.91 -11.12 -0.48
N ARG A 22 -8.04 -11.23 0.21
CA ARG A 22 -9.27 -10.54 -0.18
C ARG A 22 -9.00 -9.03 -0.08
N LEU A 23 -9.14 -8.32 -1.19
CA LEU A 23 -8.93 -6.88 -1.26
C LEU A 23 -10.20 -6.21 -1.75
N ALA A 24 -10.83 -5.42 -0.90
CA ALA A 24 -11.78 -4.38 -1.28
C ALA A 24 -10.98 -3.07 -1.45
N LEU A 25 -11.08 -2.45 -2.62
CA LEU A 25 -10.32 -1.24 -2.94
C LEU A 25 -11.27 -0.21 -3.55
N HIS A 26 -11.21 1.00 -3.01
CA HIS A 26 -11.90 2.16 -3.56
C HIS A 26 -10.85 3.18 -4.01
N LEU A 27 -11.01 3.71 -5.22
CA LEU A 27 -10.18 4.80 -5.74
C LEU A 27 -11.06 6.02 -5.94
N GLN A 28 -10.67 7.14 -5.32
CA GLN A 28 -11.34 8.42 -5.44
C GLN A 28 -10.37 9.44 -6.02
N VAL A 29 -10.68 9.99 -7.19
CA VAL A 29 -9.84 11.01 -7.85
C VAL A 29 -10.56 12.35 -7.79
N VAL A 30 -10.10 13.23 -6.90
CA VAL A 30 -10.68 14.56 -6.69
C VAL A 30 -9.84 15.64 -7.35
N SER A 31 -8.52 15.47 -7.37
CA SER A 31 -7.61 16.38 -8.07
C SER A 31 -7.12 15.81 -9.39
N ARG A 32 -7.02 16.67 -10.40
CA ARG A 32 -6.41 16.39 -11.71
C ARG A 32 -5.11 17.18 -11.93
N ALA A 33 -4.50 17.70 -10.86
CA ALA A 33 -3.24 18.45 -10.92
C ALA A 33 -2.02 17.58 -11.30
N ALA A 34 -2.20 16.27 -11.44
CA ALA A 34 -1.22 15.30 -11.92
C ALA A 34 -1.95 14.15 -12.63
N PRO A 35 -1.28 13.37 -13.49
CA PRO A 35 -1.82 12.13 -14.01
C PRO A 35 -2.33 11.23 -12.87
N ALA A 36 -3.62 10.90 -12.90
CA ALA A 36 -4.22 10.03 -11.91
C ALA A 36 -3.87 8.56 -12.23
N PRO A 37 -3.62 7.72 -11.21
CA PRO A 37 -3.39 6.31 -11.46
C PRO A 37 -4.70 5.62 -11.86
N ALA A 38 -4.62 4.66 -12.78
CA ALA A 38 -5.72 3.78 -13.08
C ALA A 38 -6.01 2.85 -11.89
N PHE A 39 -7.28 2.46 -11.72
CA PHE A 39 -7.68 1.52 -10.67
C PHE A 39 -6.86 0.22 -10.69
N VAL A 40 -6.52 -0.28 -11.87
CA VAL A 40 -5.72 -1.51 -12.04
C VAL A 40 -4.30 -1.35 -11.49
N GLN A 41 -3.69 -0.17 -11.66
CA GLN A 41 -2.37 0.13 -11.09
C GLN A 41 -2.42 0.14 -9.57
N VAL A 42 -3.36 0.88 -8.97
CA VAL A 42 -3.53 0.94 -7.50
C VAL A 42 -3.81 -0.46 -6.93
N ARG A 43 -4.66 -1.25 -7.60
CA ARG A 43 -4.94 -2.65 -7.21
C ARG A 43 -3.70 -3.53 -7.28
N ARG A 44 -2.83 -3.34 -8.27
CA ARG A 44 -1.57 -4.08 -8.41
C ARG A 44 -0.59 -3.72 -7.30
N TRP A 45 -0.44 -2.43 -7.00
CA TRP A 45 0.40 -1.94 -5.90
C TRP A 45 -0.08 -2.50 -4.56
N ALA A 46 -1.38 -2.35 -4.28
CA ALA A 46 -1.98 -2.82 -3.03
C ALA A 46 -1.83 -4.32 -2.82
N ARG A 47 -2.11 -5.14 -3.85
CA ARG A 47 -1.93 -6.60 -3.78
C ARG A 47 -0.49 -7.03 -3.57
N THR A 48 0.46 -6.22 -4.00
CA THR A 48 1.88 -6.53 -3.86
C THR A 48 2.35 -6.23 -2.44
N ALA A 49 1.89 -5.12 -1.84
CA ALA A 49 2.28 -4.70 -0.49
C ALA A 49 1.52 -5.39 0.66
N LEU A 50 0.27 -5.80 0.45
CA LEU A 50 -0.59 -6.34 1.51
C LEU A 50 -0.31 -7.81 1.83
N LYS A 51 -0.16 -8.12 3.12
CA LYS A 51 0.06 -9.49 3.63
C LYS A 51 -1.20 -10.27 3.96
N GLY A 52 -2.34 -9.59 4.10
CA GLY A 52 -3.60 -10.16 4.58
C GLY A 52 -4.80 -9.45 3.97
N PRO A 53 -6.03 -9.89 4.31
CA PRO A 53 -7.24 -9.28 3.78
C PRO A 53 -7.30 -7.80 4.16
N ALA A 54 -7.77 -6.96 3.24
CA ALA A 54 -7.84 -5.53 3.46
C ALA A 54 -9.02 -4.87 2.74
N GLU A 55 -9.46 -3.75 3.32
CA GLU A 55 -10.39 -2.78 2.73
C GLU A 55 -9.73 -1.42 2.77
N ILE A 56 -9.37 -0.89 1.60
CA ILE A 56 -8.55 0.31 1.48
C ILE A 56 -9.24 1.32 0.58
N THR A 57 -9.28 2.57 1.02
CA THR A 57 -9.59 3.70 0.14
C THR A 57 -8.30 4.41 -0.21
N VAL A 58 -8.05 4.64 -1.50
CA VAL A 58 -6.99 5.54 -1.97
C VAL A 58 -7.66 6.76 -2.58
N ARG A 59 -7.31 7.94 -2.08
CA ARG A 59 -7.91 9.20 -2.47
C ARG A 59 -6.82 10.16 -2.97
N LEU A 60 -6.95 10.61 -4.21
CA LEU A 60 -6.05 11.59 -4.83
C LEU A 60 -6.66 12.99 -4.74
N VAL A 61 -6.04 13.87 -3.96
CA VAL A 61 -6.58 15.18 -3.57
C VAL A 61 -5.67 16.35 -3.97
N GLY A 62 -6.19 17.57 -3.83
CA GLY A 62 -5.44 18.80 -4.01
C GLY A 62 -4.65 19.22 -2.77
N ALA A 63 -3.83 20.26 -2.91
CA ALA A 63 -2.99 20.77 -1.81
C ALA A 63 -3.80 21.35 -0.64
N ALA A 64 -4.93 22.02 -0.92
CA ALA A 64 -5.78 22.59 0.13
C ALA A 64 -6.35 21.50 1.06
N GLU A 65 -6.94 20.44 0.50
CA GLU A 65 -7.47 19.32 1.27
C GLU A 65 -6.36 18.59 2.03
N ALA A 66 -5.22 18.31 1.39
CA ALA A 66 -4.07 17.68 2.05
C ALA A 66 -3.56 18.50 3.24
N ARG A 67 -3.48 19.83 3.11
CA ARG A 67 -3.06 20.75 4.19
C ARG A 67 -4.08 20.76 5.33
N ILE A 68 -5.38 20.80 5.03
CA ILE A 68 -6.44 20.73 6.05
C ILE A 68 -6.35 19.43 6.84
N LEU A 69 -6.19 18.30 6.16
CA LEU A 69 -6.08 16.99 6.80
C LEU A 69 -4.81 16.88 7.64
N ASN A 70 -3.66 17.32 7.11
CA ASN A 70 -2.40 17.29 7.84
C ASN A 70 -2.45 18.18 9.09
N ARG A 71 -3.06 19.37 8.99
CA ARG A 71 -3.26 20.25 10.15
C ARG A 71 -4.16 19.57 11.19
N ARG A 72 -5.30 19.05 10.77
CA ARG A 72 -6.32 18.48 11.68
C ARG A 72 -5.83 17.23 12.41
N TYR A 73 -5.14 16.33 11.72
CA TYR A 73 -4.80 15.02 12.26
C TYR A 73 -3.34 14.87 12.70
N ARG A 74 -2.44 15.76 12.26
CA ARG A 74 -1.01 15.74 12.61
C ARG A 74 -0.51 17.05 13.22
N GLY A 75 -1.34 18.09 13.32
CA GLY A 75 -0.95 19.40 13.84
C GLY A 75 0.01 20.17 12.93
N ARG A 76 0.15 19.76 11.65
CA ARG A 76 1.18 20.29 10.74
C ARG A 76 0.56 21.14 9.64
N ASP A 77 0.99 22.40 9.56
CA ASP A 77 0.39 23.37 8.64
C ASP A 77 1.04 23.43 7.25
N TYR A 78 1.09 22.30 6.56
CA TYR A 78 1.52 22.20 5.17
C TYR A 78 0.84 21.01 4.48
N ALA A 79 0.80 21.02 3.14
CA ALA A 79 0.28 19.89 2.37
C ALA A 79 1.30 18.75 2.37
N ALA A 80 1.00 17.64 3.06
CA ALA A 80 1.80 16.42 2.97
C ALA A 80 1.58 15.73 1.61
N ASN A 81 2.61 15.04 1.11
CA ASN A 81 2.51 14.21 -0.10
C ASN A 81 1.59 13.01 0.10
N VAL A 82 1.68 12.35 1.25
CA VAL A 82 0.85 11.22 1.64
C VAL A 82 0.44 11.28 3.10
N LEU A 83 -0.79 10.85 3.39
CA LEU A 83 -1.32 10.62 4.73
C LEU A 83 -1.97 9.24 4.77
N SER A 84 -1.77 8.50 5.85
CA SER A 84 -2.44 7.23 6.12
C SER A 84 -3.30 7.33 7.38
N PHE A 85 -4.51 6.80 7.29
CA PHE A 85 -5.53 6.80 8.33
C PHE A 85 -5.95 5.35 8.63
N PRO A 86 -5.25 4.65 9.54
CA PRO A 86 -5.63 3.31 9.92
C PRO A 86 -6.94 3.33 10.71
N TYR A 87 -7.84 2.43 10.35
CA TYR A 87 -9.00 2.10 11.16
C TYR A 87 -8.66 0.92 12.08
N ALA A 88 -9.59 0.60 12.99
CA ALA A 88 -9.41 -0.53 13.88
C ALA A 88 -9.27 -1.85 13.10
N ARG A 89 -8.24 -2.65 13.40
CA ARG A 89 -8.09 -4.00 12.84
C ARG A 89 -9.12 -4.92 13.48
N ARG A 90 -10.22 -5.22 12.79
CA ARG A 90 -11.22 -6.17 13.26
C ARG A 90 -10.99 -7.54 12.61
N ARG A 91 -10.83 -8.59 13.43
CA ARG A 91 -10.73 -9.99 12.97
C ARG A 91 -9.66 -10.22 11.89
N GLY A 92 -8.53 -9.51 11.98
CA GLY A 92 -7.42 -9.64 11.02
C GLY A 92 -7.63 -8.94 9.67
N LEU A 93 -8.74 -8.21 9.47
CA LEU A 93 -8.95 -7.33 8.32
C LEU A 93 -8.23 -5.99 8.55
N LEU A 94 -7.38 -5.60 7.61
CA LEU A 94 -6.80 -4.26 7.59
C LEU A 94 -7.78 -3.28 6.96
N GLN A 95 -8.10 -2.19 7.64
CA GLN A 95 -8.98 -1.15 7.11
C GLN A 95 -8.32 0.22 7.25
N GLY A 96 -8.47 1.08 6.25
CA GLY A 96 -7.98 2.46 6.34
C GLY A 96 -7.97 3.21 5.03
N ASP A 97 -7.70 4.50 5.15
CA ASP A 97 -7.64 5.42 4.03
C ASP A 97 -6.21 5.91 3.78
N ILE A 98 -5.89 6.10 2.51
CA ILE A 98 -4.63 6.69 2.03
C ILE A 98 -5.01 7.93 1.23
N VAL A 99 -4.49 9.08 1.64
CA VAL A 99 -4.68 10.35 0.94
C VAL A 99 -3.37 10.75 0.29
N LEU A 100 -3.39 10.92 -1.03
CA LEU A 100 -2.25 11.30 -1.87
C LEU A 100 -2.48 12.71 -2.42
N CYS A 101 -1.52 13.61 -2.26
CA CYS A 101 -1.62 14.98 -2.75
C CYS A 101 -1.02 15.11 -4.16
N ALA A 102 -1.86 15.11 -5.20
CA ALA A 102 -1.44 15.16 -6.59
C ALA A 102 -0.39 16.25 -6.91
N PRO A 103 -0.58 17.54 -6.56
CA PRO A 103 0.39 18.58 -6.93
C PRO A 103 1.72 18.46 -6.19
N VAL A 104 1.71 17.97 -4.94
CA VAL A 104 2.95 17.76 -4.17
C VAL A 104 3.74 16.60 -4.76
N ILE A 105 3.06 15.49 -5.05
CA ILE A 105 3.66 14.29 -5.66
C ILE A 105 4.23 14.61 -7.04
N ALA A 106 3.51 15.35 -7.89
CA ALA A 106 4.01 15.75 -9.20
C ALA A 106 5.29 16.59 -9.11
N ARG A 107 5.32 17.55 -8.18
CA ARG A 107 6.52 18.38 -7.94
C ARG A 107 7.69 17.53 -7.44
N GLU A 108 7.46 16.66 -6.47
CA GLU A 108 8.50 15.77 -5.93
C GLU A 108 9.04 14.83 -7.00
N ALA A 109 8.17 14.23 -7.82
CA ALA A 109 8.57 13.36 -8.92
C ALA A 109 9.47 14.10 -9.90
N LEU A 110 9.10 15.34 -10.29
CA LEU A 110 9.92 16.17 -11.16
C LEU A 110 11.30 16.48 -10.56
N VAL A 111 11.35 16.93 -9.30
CA VAL A 111 12.61 17.28 -8.62
C VAL A 111 13.53 16.07 -8.46
N GLN A 112 12.95 14.87 -8.30
CA GLN A 112 13.70 13.63 -8.08
C GLN A 112 13.98 12.86 -9.38
N GLY A 113 13.62 13.39 -10.56
CA GLY A 113 13.80 12.69 -11.84
C GLY A 113 12.93 11.43 -11.98
N LYS A 114 11.83 11.33 -11.22
CA LYS A 114 10.93 10.17 -11.22
C LYS A 114 9.72 10.43 -12.10
N THR A 115 9.16 9.36 -12.66
CA THR A 115 7.80 9.47 -13.22
C THR A 115 6.78 9.66 -12.10
N VAL A 116 5.71 10.42 -12.37
CA VAL A 116 4.61 10.60 -11.40
C VAL A 116 4.02 9.26 -10.98
N GLU A 117 3.91 8.31 -11.92
CA GLU A 117 3.43 6.96 -11.63
C GLU A 117 4.34 6.22 -10.64
N ALA A 118 5.67 6.23 -10.85
CA ALA A 118 6.61 5.57 -9.95
C ALA A 118 6.54 6.18 -8.54
N HIS A 119 6.41 7.50 -8.44
CA HIS A 119 6.28 8.18 -7.15
C HIS A 119 4.93 7.89 -6.46
N LEU A 120 3.82 7.84 -7.22
CA LEU A 120 2.52 7.40 -6.70
C LEU A 120 2.57 5.94 -6.21
N ALA A 121 3.24 5.06 -6.94
CA ALA A 121 3.42 3.66 -6.56
C ALA A 121 4.21 3.55 -5.25
N HIS A 122 5.32 4.29 -5.14
CA HIS A 122 6.13 4.36 -3.92
C HIS A 122 5.31 4.81 -2.72
N LEU A 123 4.65 5.98 -2.81
CA LEU A 123 3.88 6.52 -1.69
C LEU A 123 2.67 5.66 -1.33
N THR A 124 2.06 4.97 -2.30
CA THR A 124 0.99 4.00 -2.02
C THR A 124 1.53 2.79 -1.25
N VAL A 125 2.66 2.22 -1.68
CA VAL A 125 3.32 1.10 -0.97
C VAL A 125 3.74 1.52 0.44
N HIS A 126 4.38 2.67 0.56
CA HIS A 126 4.79 3.28 1.83
C HIS A 126 3.61 3.42 2.80
N ALA A 127 2.51 4.02 2.35
CA ALA A 127 1.31 4.19 3.17
C ALA A 127 0.68 2.85 3.58
N LEU A 128 0.64 1.85 2.70
CA LEU A 128 0.14 0.51 3.02
C LEU A 128 1.01 -0.23 4.03
N LEU A 129 2.34 -0.02 4.00
CA LEU A 129 3.24 -0.55 5.02
C LEU A 129 2.93 0.12 6.37
N HIS A 130 2.76 1.44 6.40
CA HIS A 130 2.32 2.14 7.61
C HIS A 130 1.00 1.62 8.18
N LEU A 131 -0.02 1.42 7.33
CA LEU A 131 -1.29 0.83 7.75
C LEU A 131 -1.11 -0.57 8.35
N GLN A 132 -0.12 -1.34 7.87
CA GLN A 132 0.19 -2.67 8.40
C GLN A 132 0.96 -2.65 9.73
N GLY A 133 1.39 -1.48 10.21
CA GLY A 133 2.13 -1.30 11.45
C GLY A 133 3.65 -1.20 11.27
N TYR A 134 4.14 -1.04 10.04
CA TYR A 134 5.53 -0.64 9.81
C TYR A 134 5.70 0.84 10.17
N ASP A 135 6.86 1.18 10.71
CA ASP A 135 7.20 2.55 11.06
C ASP A 135 8.69 2.80 10.81
N HIS A 136 9.05 4.08 10.69
CA HIS A 136 10.41 4.54 10.41
C HIS A 136 10.93 5.51 11.47
N LEU A 137 10.32 5.56 12.66
CA LEU A 137 10.77 6.42 13.78
C LEU A 137 12.16 6.03 14.31
N ARG A 138 12.56 4.76 14.21
CA ARG A 138 13.86 4.26 14.65
C ARG A 138 14.65 3.81 13.44
N GLN A 139 15.96 4.08 13.43
CA GLN A 139 16.85 3.76 12.29
C GLN A 139 16.77 2.29 11.84
N ARG A 140 16.70 1.34 12.78
CA ARG A 140 16.54 -0.09 12.46
C ARG A 140 15.22 -0.41 11.78
N ASP A 141 14.14 0.26 12.19
CA ASP A 141 12.80 0.04 11.63
C ASP A 141 12.67 0.74 10.27
N ALA A 142 13.29 1.92 10.12
CA ALA A 142 13.45 2.61 8.83
C ALA A 142 14.16 1.71 7.81
N ALA A 143 15.35 1.19 8.13
CA ALA A 143 16.11 0.34 7.21
C ALA A 143 15.33 -0.93 6.77
N ARG A 144 14.53 -1.51 7.68
CA ARG A 144 13.65 -2.64 7.36
C ARG A 144 12.51 -2.24 6.43
N MET A 145 11.90 -1.09 6.67
CA MET A 145 10.81 -0.58 5.86
C MET A 145 11.30 -0.20 4.46
N GLU A 146 12.42 0.51 4.36
CA GLU A 146 13.08 0.87 3.10
C GLU A 146 13.43 -0.38 2.27
N ALA A 147 14.03 -1.40 2.89
CA ALA A 147 14.34 -2.65 2.19
C ALA A 147 13.08 -3.36 1.66
N LEU A 148 11.96 -3.28 2.38
CA LEU A 148 10.68 -3.80 1.91
C LEU A 148 10.12 -2.95 0.75
N GLU A 149 10.18 -1.63 0.83
CA GLU A 149 9.74 -0.75 -0.25
C GLU A 149 10.50 -1.01 -1.54
N LYS A 150 11.84 -1.07 -1.47
CA LYS A 150 12.72 -1.42 -2.59
C LYS A 150 12.31 -2.75 -3.23
N LYS A 151 12.17 -3.79 -2.42
CA LYS A 151 11.77 -5.13 -2.88
C LYS A 151 10.39 -5.13 -3.54
N LEU A 152 9.42 -4.41 -2.98
CA LEU A 152 8.06 -4.37 -3.48
C LEU A 152 7.95 -3.56 -4.79
N LEU A 153 8.67 -2.44 -4.89
CA LEU A 153 8.72 -1.63 -6.10
C LEU A 153 9.45 -2.32 -7.24
N ALA A 154 10.58 -2.99 -6.97
CA ALA A 154 11.26 -3.82 -7.96
C ALA A 154 10.32 -4.91 -8.53
N LYS A 155 9.53 -5.57 -7.67
CA LYS A 155 8.52 -6.55 -8.09
C LYS A 155 7.40 -5.94 -8.96
N LEU A 156 7.12 -4.66 -8.78
CA LEU A 156 6.16 -3.91 -9.58
C LEU A 156 6.77 -3.40 -10.90
N GLY A 157 8.10 -3.43 -11.04
CA GLY A 157 8.83 -2.93 -12.20
C GLY A 157 9.18 -1.44 -12.10
N TYR A 158 9.20 -0.87 -10.89
CA TYR A 158 9.62 0.50 -10.65
C TYR A 158 11.06 0.55 -10.12
N PRO A 159 11.79 1.64 -10.38
CA PRO A 159 13.14 1.83 -9.86
C PRO A 159 13.16 1.92 -8.32
N ASP A 160 14.36 1.81 -7.75
CA ASP A 160 14.58 2.05 -6.32
C ASP A 160 14.19 3.50 -6.00
N PRO A 161 13.26 3.73 -5.05
CA PRO A 161 12.81 5.09 -4.74
C PRO A 161 13.86 5.91 -3.97
N TYR A 162 14.95 5.30 -3.51
CA TYR A 162 16.02 5.96 -2.75
C TYR A 162 17.28 6.21 -3.59
N ASP A 163 17.35 5.66 -4.80
CA ASP A 163 18.47 5.91 -5.70
C ASP A 163 18.23 7.21 -6.47
N ALA A 164 19.19 8.13 -6.39
CA ALA A 164 19.16 9.41 -7.10
C ALA A 164 19.53 9.30 -8.59
N SER A 165 19.86 8.09 -9.05
CA SER A 165 20.20 7.75 -10.43
C SER A 165 18.98 7.14 -11.12
N GLY A 166 17.99 7.97 -11.40
CA GLY A 166 16.90 7.69 -12.34
C GLY A 166 17.23 8.25 -13.72
#